data_AF-A0A0C3CIZ0-F1
#
_entry.id   AF-A0A0C3CIZ0-F1
#
_cell.length_a   1.000
_cell.length_b   1.000
_cell.length_c   1.000
_cell.angle_alpha   90.00
_cell.angle_beta   90.00
_cell.angle_gamma   90.00
#
_symmetry.space_group_name_H-M   'P 1'
#
loop_
_entity.id
_entity.type
_entity.pdbx_description
1 polymer ?
#
loop_
_entity_poly.entity_id
_entity_poly.type
_entity_poly.pdbx_seq_one_letter_code
_entity_poly.pdbx_strand_id
1 'polypeptide(L)'
;MALHALRIILYVLLFLFSIVLFGLCAARLHYTTHLPPNDPLNGGTSFYDPIVAELLVTSLFTMLWSPTIAHAVHTKYEYRRRYLSSFLFELAGLGLFFVFWIVGAGVATSLWGNLRFCHQYQACRILTTLVAFAWMGFIMIFILLVVSTLFAISNNAFHEPLHGRWDPRESHYHDNNPEMRRSVA
;
A
#
# COMPACT_ATOMS: atom_id res chain seq x y z
N MET A 1 18.94 10.07 -4.87
CA MET A 1 18.66 10.25 -3.41
C MET A 1 17.27 10.81 -3.14
N ALA A 2 16.88 11.96 -3.72
CA ALA A 2 15.55 12.57 -3.48
C ALA A 2 14.36 11.65 -3.80
N LEU A 3 14.43 10.89 -4.90
CA LEU A 3 13.34 9.99 -5.32
C LEU A 3 13.13 8.81 -4.34
N HIS A 4 14.20 8.27 -3.75
CA HIS A 4 14.09 7.22 -2.74
C HIS A 4 13.47 7.75 -1.43
N ALA A 5 13.89 8.94 -0.99
CA ALA A 5 13.30 9.58 0.19
C ALA A 5 11.79 9.87 -0.02
N LEU A 6 11.42 10.39 -1.20
CA LEU A 6 10.02 10.60 -1.56
C LEU A 6 9.21 9.31 -1.50
N ARG A 7 9.73 8.21 -2.08
CA ARG A 7 9.06 6.90 -2.04
C ARG A 7 8.84 6.40 -0.62
N ILE A 8 9.85 6.49 0.24
CA ILE A 8 9.73 6.09 1.65
C ILE A 8 8.65 6.93 2.36
N ILE A 9 8.65 8.24 2.18
CA ILE A 9 7.64 9.13 2.77
C ILE A 9 6.24 8.77 2.29
N LEU A 10 6.07 8.52 0.99
CA LEU A 10 4.78 8.12 0.41
C LEU A 10 4.29 6.77 0.97
N TYR A 11 5.17 5.79 1.17
CA TYR A 11 4.82 4.52 1.82
C TYR A 11 4.41 4.72 3.29
N VAL A 12 5.15 5.54 4.04
CA VAL A 12 4.81 5.85 5.45
C VAL A 12 3.43 6.52 5.53
N LEU A 13 3.14 7.48 4.66
CA LEU A 13 1.83 8.12 4.60
C LEU A 13 0.73 7.13 4.20
N LEU A 14 0.98 6.27 3.21
CA LEU A 14 0.04 5.21 2.81
C LEU A 14 -0.25 4.24 3.95
N PHE A 15 0.75 3.90 4.76
CA PHE A 15 0.60 3.06 5.94
C PHE A 15 -0.31 3.72 6.99
N LEU A 16 -0.09 5.01 7.30
CA LEU A 16 -0.93 5.75 8.24
C LEU A 16 -2.38 5.86 7.74
N PHE A 17 -2.60 6.15 6.46
CA PHE A 17 -3.93 6.17 5.87
C PHE A 17 -4.60 4.79 5.90
N SER A 18 -3.84 3.72 5.70
CA SER A 18 -4.36 2.34 5.79
C SER A 18 -4.80 2.00 7.22
N ILE A 19 -4.05 2.40 8.25
CA ILE A 19 -4.45 2.22 9.66
C ILE A 19 -5.76 2.95 9.96
N VAL A 20 -5.87 4.21 9.54
CA VAL A 20 -7.07 5.01 9.78
C VAL A 20 -8.26 4.39 9.07
N LEU A 21 -8.10 3.97 7.81
CA LEU A 21 -9.17 3.34 7.04
C LEU A 21 -9.60 2.01 7.68
N PHE A 22 -8.64 1.18 8.11
CA PHE A 22 -8.92 -0.08 8.81
C PHE A 22 -9.77 0.15 10.08
N GLY A 23 -9.39 1.12 10.91
CA GLY A 23 -10.13 1.47 12.12
C GLY A 23 -11.54 1.98 11.83
N LEU A 24 -11.69 2.84 10.82
CA LEU A 24 -13.00 3.36 10.41
C LEU A 24 -13.90 2.24 9.84
N CYS A 25 -13.35 1.33 9.04
CA CYS A 25 -14.10 0.18 8.50
C CYS A 25 -14.57 -0.74 9.63
N ALA A 26 -13.69 -1.05 10.58
CA ALA A 26 -14.04 -1.88 11.73
C ALA A 26 -15.15 -1.23 12.58
N ALA A 27 -15.05 0.08 12.85
CA ALA A 27 -16.09 0.82 13.56
C ALA A 27 -17.44 0.81 12.81
N ARG A 28 -17.41 0.97 11.49
CA ARG A 28 -18.62 0.91 10.66
C ARG A 28 -19.24 -0.48 10.67
N LEU A 29 -18.44 -1.53 10.48
CA LEU A 29 -18.93 -2.91 10.45
C LEU A 29 -19.50 -3.34 11.82
N HIS A 30 -18.89 -2.89 12.91
CA HIS A 30 -19.41 -3.09 14.26
C HIS A 30 -20.77 -2.41 14.44
N TYR A 31 -20.91 -1.17 13.98
CA TYR A 31 -22.20 -0.46 14.00
C TYR A 31 -23.27 -1.16 13.15
N THR A 32 -22.93 -1.61 11.93
CA THR A 32 -23.93 -2.23 11.02
C THR A 32 -24.40 -3.61 11.48
N THR A 33 -23.57 -4.33 12.25
CA THR A 33 -23.91 -5.65 12.80
C THR A 33 -24.63 -5.58 14.14
N HIS A 34 -24.42 -4.51 14.92
CA HIS A 34 -24.98 -4.32 16.27
C HIS A 34 -25.84 -3.05 16.36
N LEU A 35 -26.80 -2.88 15.45
CA LEU A 35 -27.71 -1.74 15.52
C LEU A 35 -28.66 -1.87 16.73
N PRO A 36 -28.90 -0.77 17.47
CA PRO A 36 -29.96 -0.73 18.46
C PRO A 36 -31.34 -0.75 17.75
N PRO A 37 -32.39 -1.35 18.36
CA PRO A 37 -33.70 -1.53 17.74
C PRO A 37 -34.41 -0.22 17.31
N ASN A 38 -34.01 0.91 17.90
CA ASN A 38 -34.62 2.22 17.66
C ASN A 38 -33.75 3.12 16.77
N ASP A 39 -32.83 2.56 15.99
CA ASP A 39 -31.95 3.37 15.13
C ASP A 39 -32.74 4.01 13.97
N PRO A 40 -32.65 5.33 13.79
CA PRO A 40 -33.44 6.06 12.79
C PRO A 40 -32.96 5.88 11.35
N LEU A 41 -31.76 5.30 11.14
CA LEU A 41 -31.14 5.23 9.82
C LEU A 41 -31.53 3.97 9.04
N ASN A 42 -31.76 2.85 9.73
CA ASN A 42 -32.13 1.57 9.10
C ASN A 42 -33.25 0.81 9.84
N GLY A 43 -34.09 1.55 10.59
CA GLY A 43 -35.22 0.98 11.34
C GLY A 43 -34.80 -0.10 12.33
N GLY A 44 -33.59 0.00 12.89
CA GLY A 44 -33.03 -0.96 13.83
C GLY A 44 -32.66 -2.34 13.26
N THR A 45 -32.70 -2.53 11.93
CA THR A 45 -32.31 -3.80 11.31
C THR A 45 -30.81 -3.86 11.05
N SER A 46 -30.16 -4.90 11.59
CA SER A 46 -28.75 -5.17 11.32
C SER A 46 -28.54 -5.60 9.88
N PHE A 47 -27.46 -5.13 9.27
CA PHE A 47 -27.10 -5.45 7.90
C PHE A 47 -25.59 -5.55 7.73
N TYR A 48 -25.17 -6.30 6.71
CA TYR A 48 -23.77 -6.44 6.37
C TYR A 48 -23.45 -5.60 5.14
N ASP A 49 -22.47 -4.72 5.25
CA ASP A 49 -22.00 -3.89 4.13
C ASP A 49 -20.77 -4.55 3.49
N PRO A 50 -20.91 -5.20 2.31
CA PRO A 50 -19.83 -5.93 1.68
C PRO A 50 -18.69 -5.03 1.21
N ILE A 51 -18.97 -3.75 0.92
CA ILE A 51 -17.93 -2.81 0.46
C ILE A 51 -17.03 -2.41 1.62
N VAL A 52 -17.60 -2.17 2.80
CA VAL A 52 -16.81 -1.88 4.00
C VAL A 52 -15.89 -3.05 4.32
N ALA A 53 -16.35 -4.29 4.11
CA ALA A 53 -15.53 -5.48 4.29
C ALA A 53 -14.38 -5.59 3.27
N GLU A 54 -14.65 -5.27 1.99
CA GLU A 54 -13.61 -5.21 0.96
C GLU A 54 -12.54 -4.17 1.31
N LEU A 55 -12.94 -2.93 1.63
CA LEU A 55 -12.02 -1.87 2.05
C LEU A 55 -11.24 -2.25 3.32
N LEU A 56 -11.86 -2.97 4.26
CA LEU A 56 -11.18 -3.49 5.45
C LEU A 56 -10.06 -4.47 5.08
N VAL A 57 -10.32 -5.43 4.21
CA VAL A 57 -9.32 -6.42 3.77
C VAL A 57 -8.22 -5.74 2.95
N THR A 58 -8.59 -4.83 2.06
CA THR A 58 -7.66 -4.06 1.24
C THR A 58 -6.75 -3.18 2.09
N SER A 59 -7.30 -2.51 3.11
CA SER A 59 -6.50 -1.71 4.06
C SER A 59 -5.57 -2.57 4.93
N LEU A 60 -6.01 -3.76 5.36
CA LEU A 60 -5.17 -4.71 6.09
C LEU A 60 -3.97 -5.18 5.26
N PHE A 61 -4.20 -5.59 4.00
CA PHE A 61 -3.11 -6.00 3.12
C PHE A 61 -2.17 -4.85 2.78
N THR A 62 -2.70 -3.65 2.55
CA THR A 62 -1.88 -2.45 2.31
C THR A 62 -1.04 -2.09 3.54
N MET A 63 -1.60 -2.25 4.74
CA MET A 63 -0.91 -2.01 6.01
C MET A 63 0.23 -3.00 6.24
N LEU A 64 0.10 -4.27 5.85
CA LEU A 64 1.19 -5.25 5.94
C LEU A 64 2.23 -5.06 4.85
N TRP A 65 1.79 -4.69 3.64
CA TRP A 65 2.67 -4.51 2.48
C TRP A 65 3.54 -3.25 2.58
N SER A 66 2.97 -2.11 2.96
CA SER A 66 3.67 -0.84 2.97
C SER A 66 4.99 -0.84 3.78
N PRO A 67 5.02 -1.26 5.06
CA PRO A 67 6.24 -1.28 5.85
C PRO A 67 7.24 -2.33 5.35
N THR A 68 6.77 -3.45 4.79
CA THR A 68 7.69 -4.48 4.26
C THR A 68 8.44 -3.98 3.02
N ILE A 69 7.77 -3.26 2.11
CA ILE A 69 8.43 -2.63 0.97
C ILE A 69 9.27 -1.43 1.41
N ALA A 70 8.79 -0.56 2.30
CA ALA A 70 9.57 0.56 2.81
C ALA A 70 10.87 0.09 3.48
N HIS A 71 10.79 -0.99 4.27
CA HIS A 71 11.96 -1.62 4.86
C HIS A 71 12.89 -2.22 3.79
N ALA A 72 12.35 -2.90 2.77
CA ALA A 72 13.14 -3.45 1.66
C ALA A 72 13.85 -2.36 0.84
N VAL A 73 13.24 -1.18 0.67
CA VAL A 73 13.89 -0.01 0.03
C VAL A 73 15.01 0.54 0.91
N HIS A 74 14.81 0.58 2.23
CA HIS A 74 15.79 1.11 3.17
C HIS A 74 16.99 0.18 3.40
N THR A 75 16.74 -1.13 3.50
CA THR A 75 17.80 -2.12 3.74
C THR A 75 18.47 -2.57 2.44
N LYS A 76 19.78 -2.36 2.33
CA LYS A 76 20.63 -2.81 1.22
C LYS A 76 20.96 -4.31 1.28
N TYR A 77 20.01 -5.17 1.65
CA TYR A 77 20.28 -6.61 1.79
C TYR A 77 20.19 -7.32 0.43
N GLU A 78 21.31 -7.38 -0.28
CA GLU A 78 21.43 -7.96 -1.62
C GLU A 78 21.41 -9.50 -1.65
N TYR A 79 21.69 -10.20 -0.54
CA TYR A 79 22.15 -11.59 -0.65
C TYR A 79 21.12 -12.72 -0.44
N ARG A 80 19.91 -12.47 0.09
CA ARG A 80 19.01 -13.59 0.50
C ARG A 80 17.60 -13.61 -0.12
N ARG A 81 17.14 -12.55 -0.80
CA ARG A 81 15.76 -12.47 -1.35
C ARG A 81 15.67 -11.79 -2.72
N ARG A 82 16.40 -12.33 -3.71
CA ARG A 82 16.46 -11.79 -5.09
C ARG A 82 15.06 -11.59 -5.73
N TYR A 83 14.11 -12.48 -5.45
CA TYR A 83 12.75 -12.42 -6.03
C TYR A 83 11.79 -11.46 -5.32
N LEU A 84 11.93 -11.26 -4.01
CA LEU A 84 11.02 -10.41 -3.22
C LEU A 84 11.47 -8.95 -3.15
N SER A 85 12.67 -8.64 -3.65
CA SER A 85 13.24 -7.29 -3.73
C SER A 85 13.42 -6.82 -5.18
N SER A 86 12.65 -7.38 -6.12
CA SER A 86 12.68 -6.99 -7.52
C SER A 86 11.72 -5.83 -7.79
N PHE A 87 12.11 -4.90 -8.66
CA PHE A 87 11.27 -3.76 -9.04
C PHE A 87 9.91 -4.19 -9.62
N LEU A 88 9.89 -5.30 -10.36
CA LEU A 88 8.65 -5.93 -10.84
C LEU A 88 7.69 -6.37 -9.73
N PHE A 89 8.21 -6.85 -8.59
CA PHE A 89 7.35 -7.28 -7.48
C PHE A 89 6.68 -6.09 -6.80
N GLU A 90 7.42 -4.99 -6.64
CA GLU A 90 6.85 -3.72 -6.18
C GLU A 90 5.76 -3.22 -7.14
N LEU A 91 6.05 -3.20 -8.45
CA LEU A 91 5.10 -2.72 -9.45
C LEU A 91 3.86 -3.61 -9.56
N ALA A 92 4.02 -4.92 -9.50
CA ALA A 92 2.91 -5.87 -9.48
C ALA A 92 2.05 -5.71 -8.23
N GLY A 93 2.66 -5.54 -7.06
CA GLY A 93 1.95 -5.27 -5.81
C GLY A 93 1.19 -3.95 -5.86
N LEU A 94 1.84 -2.86 -6.30
CA LEU A 94 1.20 -1.56 -6.48
C LEU A 94 0.06 -1.62 -7.51
N GLY A 95 0.22 -2.37 -8.60
CA GLY A 95 -0.83 -2.59 -9.60
C GLY A 95 -2.03 -3.34 -9.04
N LEU A 96 -1.81 -4.38 -8.23
CA LEU A 96 -2.89 -5.09 -7.54
C LEU A 96 -3.64 -4.17 -6.57
N PHE A 97 -2.91 -3.44 -5.71
CA PHE A 97 -3.53 -2.49 -4.80
C PHE A 97 -4.23 -1.36 -5.53
N PHE A 98 -3.71 -0.90 -6.66
CA PHE A 98 -4.37 0.12 -7.48
C PHE A 98 -5.78 -0.31 -7.88
N VAL A 99 -5.96 -1.57 -8.32
CA VAL A 99 -7.27 -2.13 -8.70
C VAL A 99 -8.19 -2.25 -7.48
N PHE A 100 -7.72 -2.77 -6.35
CA PHE A 100 -8.56 -2.88 -5.16
C PHE A 100 -9.01 -1.50 -4.64
N TRP A 101 -8.10 -0.54 -4.57
CA TRP A 101 -8.43 0.80 -4.08
C TRP A 101 -9.37 1.58 -5.02
N ILE A 102 -9.21 1.48 -6.35
CA ILE A 102 -10.13 2.16 -7.29
C ILE A 102 -11.52 1.55 -7.29
N VAL A 103 -11.63 0.22 -7.21
CA VAL A 103 -12.92 -0.48 -7.13
C VAL A 103 -13.60 -0.13 -5.81
N GLY A 104 -12.90 -0.24 -4.68
CA GLY A 104 -13.45 0.12 -3.38
C GLY A 104 -13.92 1.58 -3.32
N ALA A 105 -13.10 2.52 -3.76
CA ALA A 105 -13.45 3.95 -3.77
C ALA A 105 -14.61 4.28 -4.74
N GLY A 106 -14.60 3.68 -5.94
CA GLY A 106 -15.62 3.88 -6.95
C GLY A 106 -16.99 3.36 -6.51
N VAL A 107 -17.05 2.11 -6.03
CA VAL A 107 -18.31 1.52 -5.60
C VAL A 107 -18.83 2.21 -4.33
N ALA A 108 -17.96 2.52 -3.36
CA ALA A 108 -18.33 3.29 -2.17
C ALA A 108 -18.96 4.66 -2.52
N THR A 109 -18.38 5.38 -3.48
CA THR A 109 -18.91 6.67 -3.96
C THR A 109 -20.27 6.50 -4.65
N SER A 110 -20.45 5.41 -5.40
CA SER A 110 -21.70 5.12 -6.12
C SER A 110 -22.86 4.72 -5.20
N LEU A 111 -22.60 3.90 -4.16
CA LEU A 111 -23.64 3.44 -3.25
C LEU A 111 -24.03 4.48 -2.22
N TRP A 112 -23.03 5.17 -1.65
CA TRP A 112 -23.28 6.07 -0.52
C TRP A 112 -23.58 7.51 -0.94
N GLY A 113 -23.28 7.88 -2.19
CA GLY A 113 -23.78 9.09 -2.84
C GLY A 113 -23.66 10.37 -1.99
N ASN A 114 -24.70 11.21 -2.05
CA ASN A 114 -24.68 12.53 -1.42
C ASN A 114 -25.13 12.47 0.04
N LEU A 115 -24.18 12.25 0.96
CA LEU A 115 -24.42 12.10 2.42
C LEU A 115 -24.72 13.39 3.18
N ARG A 116 -24.88 14.54 2.48
CA ARG A 116 -25.08 15.85 3.12
C ARG A 116 -26.33 15.90 4.00
N PHE A 117 -27.39 15.17 3.64
CA PHE A 117 -28.66 15.19 4.38
C PHE A 117 -28.58 14.54 5.77
N CYS A 118 -27.64 13.61 5.99
CA CYS A 118 -27.55 12.84 7.23
C CYS A 118 -26.31 13.17 8.07
N HIS A 119 -25.60 14.26 7.75
CA HIS A 119 -24.38 14.69 8.44
C HIS A 119 -24.57 14.97 9.94
N GLN A 120 -25.80 15.10 10.42
CA GLN A 120 -26.11 15.18 11.85
C GLN A 120 -25.76 13.90 12.62
N TYR A 121 -25.84 12.73 11.97
CA TYR A 121 -25.58 11.43 12.60
C TYR A 121 -24.10 11.02 12.45
N GLN A 122 -23.54 10.46 13.53
CA GLN A 122 -22.15 10.00 13.55
C GLN A 122 -21.86 8.96 12.46
N ALA A 123 -22.81 8.06 12.17
CA ALA A 123 -22.68 7.05 11.13
C ALA A 123 -22.40 7.63 9.73
N CYS A 124 -23.07 8.72 9.35
CA CYS A 124 -22.85 9.37 8.06
C CYS A 124 -21.52 10.14 8.00
N ARG A 125 -21.06 10.70 9.12
CA ARG A 125 -19.72 11.31 9.21
C ARG A 125 -18.62 10.27 8.99
N ILE A 126 -18.77 9.10 9.60
CA ILE A 126 -17.85 7.95 9.41
C ILE A 126 -17.85 7.50 7.94
N LEU A 127 -19.02 7.41 7.30
CA LEU A 127 -19.09 7.09 5.87
C LEU A 127 -18.36 8.12 4.99
N THR A 128 -18.55 9.40 5.30
CA THR A 128 -17.91 10.48 4.55
C THR A 128 -16.38 10.43 4.71
N THR A 129 -15.89 10.18 5.93
CA THR A 129 -14.45 10.02 6.16
C THR A 129 -13.91 8.76 5.48
N LEU A 130 -14.64 7.64 5.50
CA LEU A 130 -14.26 6.42 4.78
C LEU A 130 -14.05 6.69 3.28
N VAL A 131 -15.00 7.34 2.62
CA VAL A 131 -14.88 7.67 1.18
C VAL A 131 -13.69 8.60 0.92
N ALA A 132 -13.49 9.62 1.77
CA ALA A 132 -12.36 10.53 1.63
C ALA A 132 -11.01 9.81 1.76
N PHE A 133 -10.85 8.95 2.78
CA PHE A 133 -9.61 8.17 2.97
C PHE A 133 -9.42 7.10 1.89
N ALA A 134 -10.50 6.51 1.35
CA ALA A 134 -10.44 5.61 0.21
C ALA A 134 -9.85 6.31 -1.04
N TRP A 135 -10.35 7.50 -1.37
CA TRP A 135 -9.80 8.30 -2.47
C TRP A 135 -8.37 8.78 -2.21
N MET A 136 -8.04 9.21 -0.98
CA MET A 136 -6.67 9.61 -0.65
C MET A 136 -5.69 8.46 -0.79
N GLY A 137 -6.04 7.25 -0.31
CA GLY A 137 -5.18 6.09 -0.47
C GLY A 137 -5.02 5.66 -1.93
N PHE A 138 -6.08 5.75 -2.74
CA PHE A 138 -5.99 5.54 -4.19
C PHE A 138 -5.01 6.52 -4.85
N ILE A 139 -5.13 7.82 -4.57
CA ILE A 139 -4.24 8.84 -5.13
C ILE A 139 -2.78 8.57 -4.72
N MET A 140 -2.54 8.19 -3.46
CA MET A 140 -1.21 7.85 -2.98
C MET A 140 -0.60 6.65 -3.70
N ILE A 141 -1.39 5.60 -3.94
CA ILE A 141 -0.95 4.42 -4.71
C ILE A 141 -0.70 4.80 -6.17
N PHE A 142 -1.54 5.63 -6.77
CA PHE A 142 -1.33 6.10 -8.14
C PHE A 142 -0.02 6.88 -8.28
N ILE A 143 0.27 7.81 -7.36
CA ILE A 143 1.53 8.56 -7.35
C ILE A 143 2.72 7.61 -7.19
N LEU A 144 2.66 6.65 -6.27
CA LEU A 144 3.70 5.62 -6.08
C LEU A 144 3.90 4.80 -7.36
N LEU A 145 2.82 4.35 -7.99
CA LEU A 145 2.85 3.55 -9.21
C LEU A 145 3.50 4.34 -10.36
N VAL A 146 3.12 5.61 -10.55
CA VAL A 146 3.70 6.47 -11.59
C VAL A 146 5.19 6.71 -11.34
N VAL A 147 5.58 7.10 -10.11
CA VAL A 147 6.99 7.37 -9.78
C VAL A 147 7.85 6.12 -9.93
N SER A 148 7.36 4.96 -9.47
CA SER A 148 8.08 3.70 -9.63
C SER A 148 8.17 3.28 -11.11
N THR A 149 7.09 3.41 -11.88
CA THR A 149 7.11 3.09 -13.33
C THR A 149 8.08 3.96 -14.11
N LEU A 150 8.06 5.28 -13.89
CA LEU A 150 8.98 6.21 -14.55
C LEU A 150 10.45 5.88 -14.22
N PHE A 151 10.73 5.51 -12.98
CA PHE A 151 12.07 5.08 -12.57
C PHE A 151 12.49 3.78 -13.26
N ALA A 152 11.59 2.79 -13.36
CA ALA A 152 11.89 1.52 -14.05
C ALA A 152 12.22 1.72 -15.53
N ILE A 153 11.40 2.53 -16.22
CA ILE A 153 11.57 2.80 -17.66
C ILE A 153 12.87 3.59 -17.89
N SER A 154 13.11 4.64 -17.11
CA SER A 154 14.30 5.50 -17.26
C SER A 154 15.62 4.75 -17.07
N ASN A 155 15.62 3.67 -16.27
CA ASN A 155 16.84 2.93 -15.95
C ASN A 155 16.87 1.52 -16.58
N ASN A 156 15.85 1.12 -17.36
CA ASN A 156 15.66 -0.26 -17.83
C ASN A 156 15.82 -1.32 -16.71
N ALA A 157 15.40 -0.96 -15.50
CA ALA A 157 15.78 -1.64 -14.26
C ALA A 157 14.71 -2.63 -13.73
N PHE A 158 13.91 -3.24 -14.61
CA PHE A 158 12.75 -4.04 -14.19
C PHE A 158 13.11 -5.27 -13.34
N HIS A 159 14.23 -5.92 -13.66
CA HIS A 159 14.72 -7.11 -12.94
C HIS A 159 15.79 -6.79 -11.88
N GLU A 160 16.00 -5.51 -11.61
CA GLU A 160 17.06 -5.03 -10.76
C GLU A 160 16.57 -4.84 -9.30
N PRO A 161 17.47 -4.90 -8.31
CA PRO A 161 17.09 -4.80 -6.90
C PRO A 161 16.66 -3.38 -6.51
N LEU A 162 15.69 -3.28 -5.58
CA LEU A 162 14.96 -2.04 -5.24
C LEU A 162 15.81 -0.85 -4.73
N HIS A 163 17.03 -1.08 -4.25
CA HIS A 163 17.84 -0.05 -3.58
C HIS A 163 18.47 0.97 -4.53
N GLY A 164 18.47 0.75 -5.85
CA GLY A 164 18.90 1.72 -6.87
C GLY A 164 20.38 2.14 -6.82
N ARG A 165 21.16 1.65 -5.84
CA ARG A 165 22.62 1.73 -5.81
C ARG A 165 23.19 0.60 -6.67
N TRP A 166 23.31 0.86 -7.97
CA TRP A 166 24.14 0.07 -8.87
C TRP A 166 25.55 0.64 -8.80
N ASP A 167 26.42 0.04 -7.99
CA ASP A 167 27.84 0.29 -8.12
C ASP A 167 28.46 -0.83 -8.98
N PRO A 168 28.60 -0.64 -10.30
CA PRO A 168 29.26 -1.64 -11.15
C PRO A 168 30.74 -1.88 -10.78
N ARG A 169 31.28 -1.16 -9.80
CA ARG A 169 32.66 -1.32 -9.31
C ARG A 169 32.81 -2.18 -8.04
N GLU A 170 31.72 -2.60 -7.39
CA GLU A 170 31.82 -3.48 -6.19
C GLU A 170 31.77 -4.98 -6.49
N SER A 171 31.61 -5.41 -7.74
CA SER A 171 31.77 -6.83 -8.12
C SER A 171 33.24 -7.21 -8.37
N HIS A 172 34.15 -6.87 -7.46
CA HIS A 172 35.38 -7.65 -7.34
C HIS A 172 35.07 -8.81 -6.39
N TYR A 173 34.82 -9.99 -6.97
CA TYR A 173 35.06 -11.24 -6.26
C TYR A 173 36.51 -11.18 -5.76
N HIS A 174 36.70 -10.94 -4.47
CA HIS A 174 37.98 -11.20 -3.85
C HIS A 174 38.11 -12.72 -3.83
N ASP A 175 38.66 -13.25 -4.91
CA ASP A 175 38.98 -14.65 -5.07
C ASP A 175 40.08 -14.95 -4.04
N ASN A 176 39.67 -15.28 -2.82
CA ASN A 176 40.55 -15.76 -1.77
C ASN A 176 40.91 -17.21 -2.07
N ASN A 177 41.42 -17.49 -3.28
CA ASN A 177 41.99 -18.77 -3.62
C ASN A 177 43.48 -18.77 -3.20
N PRO A 178 43.86 -19.42 -2.09
CA PRO A 178 45.26 -19.47 -1.66
C PRO A 178 46.16 -20.26 -2.63
N GLU A 179 45.60 -20.96 -3.62
CA GLU A 179 46.37 -21.81 -4.54
C GLU A 179 47.23 -21.03 -5.56
N MET A 180 46.89 -19.78 -5.89
CA MET A 180 47.66 -19.01 -6.90
C MET A 180 48.96 -18.39 -6.36
N ARG A 181 49.26 -18.51 -5.05
CA ARG A 181 50.49 -17.98 -4.44
C ARG A 181 51.71 -18.91 -4.55
N ARG A 182 51.54 -20.15 -5.03
CA ARG A 182 52.61 -21.15 -5.09
C ARG A 182 53.34 -21.24 -6.43
N SER A 183 52.93 -20.49 -7.45
CA SER A 183 53.52 -20.56 -8.79
C SER A 183 54.59 -19.50 -9.08
N VAL A 184 55.02 -18.73 -8.07
CA VAL A 184 56.03 -17.66 -8.23
C VAL A 184 57.15 -17.75 -7.17
N ALA A 185 57.43 -18.95 -6.67
CA ALA A 185 58.60 -19.21 -5.82
C ALA A 185 59.40 -20.39 -6.37
#